data_AF-A0A3B1DHU6-F1
#
_entry.id   AF-A0A3B1DHU6-F1
#
_cell.length_a   1.000
_cell.length_b   1.000
_cell.length_c   1.000
_cell.angle_alpha   90.00
_cell.angle_beta   90.00
_cell.angle_gamma   90.00
#
_symmetry.space_group_name_H-M   'P 1'
#
loop_
_entity.id
_entity.type
_entity.pdbx_description
1 polymer ?
#
loop_
_entity_poly.entity_id
_entity_poly.type
_entity_poly.pdbx_seq_one_letter_code
_entity_poly.pdbx_strand_id
1 'polypeptide(L)'
;MKIFKLIILLILPVIVTIISVMMKDAAGPYWLGVNSDPAYLYLVNSVYLIDGIVPYFTDHPGTTLQWLGVFVIKALSGNISATQMVDNVFTNPERYLHATHYVMLTLYIVTLLALGFYALRKTKNILIALLIQTSSLFFLTLKSYIGGYVLPVVVNINSDTLIMPIANLYVMCVLKLFYDKKPSQYLYSAILFGIICGLGVTTKLTFLPLLLLPIILLPQWRFRVIFAGVFLMTGGVIISTVMSRYREIFHWIQHISLERSSEGKVVAIMKLGIYLQALKGLLIAHWPLTLLIVICVAALVKKFFFSKEGERNFLYRRQTSFISVFILMLIAQFIMVSRHAGPHYMSPAFSLFGVILGFMYLGWNAEQNKKIKYTSIFLVVLTVGFTSYALVYQKKLKQVNQDIYNFSNRIYNEYGEECIVFGFYRSSSLPMAIRFAQGHGNFKHYAKVLKEKYPEALFFNPWHRVFSNFDKNVMLRQVVPSSGCMLMYGSAASFEGSDYLKVEKMEQVHGEKLYRIKFTTLDKAHKYYLIAMVLEEEEIYIKRPTFMHFNRSILVVRGLMSMQSD
;
A
#
# COMPACT_ATOMS: atom_id res chain seq x y z
N MET A 1 -20.59 -33.24 2.83
CA MET A 1 -19.25 -32.97 3.42
C MET A 1 -19.39 -33.08 4.92
N LYS A 2 -18.58 -33.90 5.62
CA LYS A 2 -18.75 -34.07 7.08
C LYS A 2 -18.55 -32.71 7.78
N ILE A 3 -19.47 -32.33 8.67
CA ILE A 3 -19.48 -31.06 9.43
C ILE A 3 -18.11 -30.76 10.07
N PHE A 4 -17.44 -31.79 10.57
CA PHE A 4 -16.08 -31.68 11.14
C PHE A 4 -15.06 -31.01 10.21
N LYS A 5 -15.07 -31.32 8.89
CA LYS A 5 -14.14 -30.68 7.93
C LYS A 5 -14.45 -29.20 7.71
N LEU A 6 -15.74 -28.82 7.80
CA LEU A 6 -16.15 -27.42 7.73
C LEU A 6 -15.59 -26.64 8.92
N ILE A 7 -15.75 -27.16 10.13
CA ILE A 7 -15.25 -26.53 11.36
C ILE A 7 -13.73 -26.30 11.28
N ILE A 8 -12.98 -27.30 10.82
CA ILE A 8 -11.52 -27.17 10.66
C ILE A 8 -11.13 -26.07 9.66
N LEU A 9 -11.87 -25.91 8.56
CA LEU A 9 -11.60 -24.84 7.57
C LEU A 9 -11.85 -23.43 8.10
N LEU A 10 -12.63 -23.29 9.18
CA LEU A 10 -12.91 -21.98 9.79
C LEU A 10 -11.78 -21.51 10.69
N ILE A 11 -10.88 -22.38 11.14
CA ILE A 11 -9.84 -22.04 12.12
C ILE A 11 -8.99 -20.85 11.64
N LEU A 12 -8.40 -20.92 10.44
CA LEU A 12 -7.54 -19.86 9.93
C LEU A 12 -8.30 -18.54 9.68
N PRO A 13 -9.45 -18.53 8.96
CA PRO A 13 -10.26 -17.31 8.82
C PRO A 13 -10.68 -16.67 10.15
N VAL A 14 -11.06 -17.48 11.16
CA VAL A 14 -11.45 -16.98 12.48
C VAL A 14 -10.26 -16.34 13.19
N ILE A 15 -9.10 -17.01 13.21
CA ILE A 15 -7.87 -16.45 13.79
C ILE A 15 -7.51 -15.12 13.12
N VAL A 16 -7.49 -15.09 11.78
CA VAL A 16 -7.16 -13.88 11.02
C VAL A 16 -8.16 -12.77 11.34
N THR A 17 -9.47 -13.07 11.37
CA THR A 17 -10.51 -12.08 11.71
C THR A 17 -10.29 -11.48 13.09
N ILE A 18 -10.12 -12.32 14.12
CA ILE A 18 -9.94 -11.88 15.51
C ILE A 18 -8.69 -11.00 15.62
N ILE A 19 -7.55 -11.45 15.10
CA ILE A 19 -6.28 -10.71 15.19
C ILE A 19 -6.35 -9.40 14.39
N SER A 20 -6.94 -9.40 13.19
CA SER A 20 -7.11 -8.18 12.39
C SER A 20 -7.97 -7.14 13.10
N VAL A 21 -9.06 -7.54 13.76
CA VAL A 21 -9.90 -6.64 14.57
C VAL A 21 -9.13 -6.08 15.77
N MET A 22 -8.40 -6.95 16.50
CA MET A 22 -7.54 -6.51 17.62
C MET A 22 -6.43 -5.55 17.17
N MET A 23 -5.87 -5.76 15.98
CA MET A 23 -4.88 -4.86 15.39
C MET A 23 -5.51 -3.54 14.94
N LYS A 24 -6.76 -3.54 14.47
CA LYS A 24 -7.45 -2.30 14.07
C LYS A 24 -7.79 -1.44 15.30
N ASP A 25 -8.13 -2.07 16.42
CA ASP A 25 -8.25 -1.38 17.72
C ASP A 25 -6.91 -0.77 18.14
N ALA A 26 -5.84 -1.57 18.11
CA ALA A 26 -4.49 -1.11 18.44
C ALA A 26 -3.93 -0.02 17.50
N ALA A 27 -4.39 0.00 16.24
CA ALA A 27 -4.02 1.01 15.27
C ALA A 27 -4.47 2.42 15.70
N GLY A 28 -5.61 2.53 16.40
CA GLY A 28 -6.21 3.82 16.72
C GLY A 28 -6.78 4.53 15.48
N PRO A 29 -6.98 5.86 15.57
CA PRO A 29 -7.51 6.67 14.47
C PRO A 29 -6.55 6.73 13.27
N TYR A 30 -7.11 6.91 12.07
CA TYR A 30 -6.30 7.06 10.86
C TYR A 30 -5.60 8.41 10.77
N TRP A 31 -6.09 9.46 11.43
CA TRP A 31 -5.42 10.77 11.41
C TRP A 31 -4.09 10.81 12.19
N LEU A 32 -3.74 9.77 12.95
CA LEU A 32 -2.39 9.67 13.50
C LEU A 32 -1.36 9.67 12.36
N GLY A 33 -0.26 10.40 12.50
CA GLY A 33 0.68 10.69 11.41
C GLY A 33 1.30 9.43 10.77
N VAL A 34 1.47 8.37 11.56
CA VAL A 34 1.94 7.05 11.08
C VAL A 34 0.86 6.24 10.36
N ASN A 35 -0.41 6.60 10.52
CA ASN A 35 -1.59 5.91 10.00
C ASN A 35 -2.26 6.63 8.82
N SER A 36 -2.05 7.94 8.68
CA SER A 36 -2.79 8.78 7.74
C SER A 36 -2.45 8.50 6.28
N ASP A 37 -1.22 8.03 6.04
CA ASP A 37 -0.70 7.67 4.72
C ASP A 37 -0.79 6.15 4.49
N PRO A 38 -1.56 5.68 3.48
CA PRO A 38 -2.20 6.42 2.40
C PRO A 38 -3.73 6.54 2.58
N ALA A 39 -4.24 6.22 3.78
CA ALA A 39 -5.68 6.11 4.03
C ALA A 39 -6.46 7.36 3.60
N TYR A 40 -6.00 8.54 4.04
CA TYR A 40 -6.63 9.81 3.66
C TYR A 40 -6.46 10.14 2.17
N LEU A 41 -5.35 9.73 1.55
CA LEU A 41 -5.13 9.91 0.11
C LEU A 41 -6.21 9.18 -0.70
N TYR A 42 -6.49 7.93 -0.35
CA TYR A 42 -7.55 7.16 -1.00
C TYR A 42 -8.94 7.73 -0.73
N LEU A 43 -9.22 8.20 0.48
CA LEU A 43 -10.49 8.83 0.81
C LEU A 43 -10.74 10.07 -0.04
N VAL A 44 -9.82 11.03 -0.03
CA VAL A 44 -9.99 12.30 -0.75
C VAL A 44 -10.07 12.08 -2.26
N ASN A 45 -9.30 11.13 -2.81
CA ASN A 45 -9.40 10.82 -4.24
C ASN A 45 -10.70 10.07 -4.60
N SER A 46 -11.30 9.35 -3.67
CA SER A 46 -12.65 8.81 -3.85
C SER A 46 -13.70 9.94 -3.85
N VAL A 47 -13.52 10.96 -3.01
CA VAL A 47 -14.37 12.16 -3.02
C VAL A 47 -14.24 12.93 -4.33
N TYR A 48 -13.04 13.06 -4.91
CA TYR A 48 -12.87 13.63 -6.26
C TYR A 48 -13.71 12.89 -7.31
N LEU A 49 -13.70 11.55 -7.30
CA LEU A 49 -14.51 10.77 -8.24
C LEU A 49 -16.03 11.00 -8.05
N ILE A 50 -16.49 11.22 -6.82
CA ILE A 50 -17.89 11.55 -6.54
C ILE A 50 -18.26 12.91 -7.12
N ASP A 51 -17.36 13.89 -7.02
CA ASP A 51 -17.52 15.25 -7.54
C ASP A 51 -17.22 15.37 -9.05
N GLY A 52 -16.99 14.25 -9.74
CA GLY A 52 -16.69 14.24 -11.18
C GLY A 52 -15.28 14.73 -11.54
N ILE A 53 -14.37 14.77 -10.56
CA ILE A 53 -13.01 15.26 -10.70
C ILE A 53 -12.06 14.08 -10.87
N VAL A 54 -11.14 14.23 -11.81
CA VAL A 54 -10.10 13.23 -12.04
C VAL A 54 -9.16 13.17 -10.83
N PRO A 55 -8.98 11.99 -10.20
CA PRO A 55 -8.03 11.79 -9.12
C PRO A 55 -6.62 12.28 -9.48
N TYR A 56 -5.95 12.88 -8.52
CA TYR A 56 -4.58 13.39 -8.67
C TYR A 56 -3.55 12.43 -8.10
N PHE A 57 -3.99 11.54 -7.20
CA PHE A 57 -3.13 10.51 -6.64
C PHE A 57 -2.92 9.39 -7.65
N THR A 58 -1.97 9.65 -8.55
CA THR A 58 -1.56 8.79 -9.66
C THR A 58 -0.18 8.19 -9.46
N ASP A 59 0.44 8.44 -8.31
CA ASP A 59 1.83 8.08 -8.01
C ASP A 59 1.98 6.62 -7.54
N HIS A 60 0.94 5.81 -7.78
CA HIS A 60 0.94 4.35 -7.93
C HIS A 60 -0.44 3.89 -8.42
N PRO A 61 -0.58 2.66 -8.98
CA PRO A 61 -1.91 2.10 -9.20
C PRO A 61 -2.65 1.93 -7.87
N GLY A 62 -3.96 2.07 -7.92
CA GLY A 62 -4.82 2.22 -6.75
C GLY A 62 -6.23 2.68 -7.11
N THR A 63 -6.50 2.91 -8.39
CA THR A 63 -7.81 3.35 -8.91
C THR A 63 -8.94 2.39 -8.54
N THR A 64 -8.67 1.10 -8.42
CA THR A 64 -9.63 0.11 -7.88
C THR A 64 -10.07 0.43 -6.46
N LEU A 65 -9.14 0.83 -5.59
CA LEU A 65 -9.44 1.21 -4.21
C LEU A 65 -10.15 2.56 -4.15
N GLN A 66 -9.83 3.50 -5.05
CA GLN A 66 -10.59 4.75 -5.18
C GLN A 66 -12.05 4.47 -5.56
N TRP A 67 -12.29 3.57 -6.52
CA TRP A 67 -13.64 3.13 -6.86
C TRP A 67 -14.35 2.43 -5.69
N LEU A 68 -13.65 1.57 -4.95
CA LEU A 68 -14.22 0.96 -3.73
C LEU A 68 -14.63 2.05 -2.73
N GLY A 69 -13.80 3.06 -2.52
CA GLY A 69 -14.12 4.21 -1.67
C GLY A 69 -15.37 4.97 -2.14
N VAL A 70 -15.53 5.18 -3.46
CA VAL A 70 -16.76 5.77 -4.03
C VAL A 70 -17.99 4.95 -3.67
N PHE A 71 -17.94 3.62 -3.82
CA PHE A 71 -19.04 2.74 -3.48
C PHE A 71 -19.38 2.80 -1.99
N VAL A 72 -18.37 2.81 -1.12
CA VAL A 72 -18.57 2.90 0.34
C VAL A 72 -19.20 4.24 0.73
N ILE A 73 -18.69 5.36 0.20
CA ILE A 73 -19.23 6.69 0.49
C ILE A 73 -20.69 6.80 0.03
N LYS A 74 -21.00 6.34 -1.19
CA LYS A 74 -22.38 6.34 -1.71
C LYS A 74 -23.30 5.45 -0.86
N ALA A 75 -22.86 4.25 -0.50
CA ALA A 75 -23.64 3.34 0.33
C ALA A 75 -23.97 3.92 1.72
N LEU A 76 -23.03 4.63 2.34
CA LEU A 76 -23.23 5.27 3.64
C LEU A 76 -24.02 6.57 3.59
N SER A 77 -23.95 7.29 2.47
CA SER A 77 -24.56 8.61 2.32
C SER A 77 -25.99 8.54 1.79
N GLY A 78 -26.39 7.42 1.18
CA GLY A 78 -27.72 7.26 0.58
C GLY A 78 -27.91 8.15 -0.64
N ASN A 79 -29.15 8.60 -0.87
CA ASN A 79 -29.53 9.41 -2.03
C ASN A 79 -29.47 10.91 -1.72
N ILE A 80 -28.29 11.41 -1.36
CA ILE A 80 -28.04 12.85 -1.18
C ILE A 80 -27.22 13.41 -2.34
N SER A 81 -27.15 14.73 -2.48
CA SER A 81 -26.34 15.36 -3.53
C SER A 81 -24.84 15.13 -3.32
N ALA A 82 -24.05 15.17 -4.41
CA ALA A 82 -22.59 15.02 -4.34
C ALA A 82 -21.94 16.02 -3.38
N THR A 83 -22.38 17.28 -3.39
CA THR A 83 -21.90 18.33 -2.47
C THR A 83 -22.16 17.98 -1.00
N GLN A 84 -23.34 17.45 -0.68
CA GLN A 84 -23.64 16.98 0.69
C GLN A 84 -22.81 15.75 1.07
N MET A 85 -22.53 14.84 0.12
CA MET A 85 -21.60 13.72 0.37
C MET A 85 -20.20 14.23 0.70
N VAL A 86 -19.69 15.20 -0.06
CA VAL A 86 -18.38 15.81 0.15
C VAL A 86 -18.29 16.44 1.55
N ASP A 87 -19.28 17.26 1.94
CA ASP A 87 -19.30 17.87 3.27
C ASP A 87 -19.39 16.81 4.39
N ASN A 88 -20.24 15.79 4.24
CA ASN A 88 -20.33 14.70 5.21
C ASN A 88 -19.00 13.96 5.39
N VAL A 89 -18.28 13.69 4.29
CA VAL A 89 -16.97 13.03 4.33
C VAL A 89 -15.94 13.91 5.04
N PHE A 90 -15.88 15.21 4.76
CA PHE A 90 -14.93 16.10 5.44
C PHE A 90 -15.30 16.41 6.89
N THR A 91 -16.58 16.28 7.26
CA THR A 91 -17.04 16.36 8.65
C THR A 91 -16.63 15.14 9.46
N ASN A 92 -16.77 13.94 8.88
CA ASN A 92 -16.57 12.69 9.60
C ASN A 92 -15.69 11.69 8.81
N PRO A 93 -14.45 12.05 8.41
CA PRO A 93 -13.65 11.23 7.50
C PRO A 93 -13.31 9.86 8.10
N GLU A 94 -13.08 9.78 9.41
CA GLU A 94 -12.83 8.52 10.11
C GLU A 94 -13.98 7.52 9.93
N ARG A 95 -15.25 7.97 9.94
CA ARG A 95 -16.40 7.08 9.72
C ARG A 95 -16.30 6.36 8.37
N TYR A 96 -15.95 7.08 7.32
CA TYR A 96 -15.82 6.54 5.97
C TYR A 96 -14.57 5.66 5.83
N LEU A 97 -13.45 6.03 6.47
CA LEU A 97 -12.24 5.21 6.52
C LEU A 97 -12.49 3.88 7.24
N HIS A 98 -13.09 3.91 8.43
CA HIS A 98 -13.44 2.71 9.18
C HIS A 98 -14.36 1.79 8.38
N ALA A 99 -15.41 2.33 7.73
CA ALA A 99 -16.28 1.54 6.88
C ALA A 99 -15.54 0.94 5.68
N THR A 100 -14.66 1.71 5.03
CA THR A 100 -13.83 1.23 3.91
C THR A 100 -12.95 0.08 4.36
N HIS A 101 -12.27 0.21 5.51
CA HIS A 101 -11.47 -0.85 6.10
C HIS A 101 -12.29 -2.11 6.36
N TYR A 102 -13.44 -2.01 7.02
CA TYR A 102 -14.27 -3.19 7.32
C TYR A 102 -14.83 -3.85 6.06
N VAL A 103 -15.15 -3.10 5.01
CA VAL A 103 -15.52 -3.66 3.71
C VAL A 103 -14.34 -4.45 3.12
N MET A 104 -13.13 -3.89 3.12
CA MET A 104 -11.93 -4.58 2.63
C MET A 104 -11.62 -5.85 3.44
N LEU A 105 -11.70 -5.77 4.77
CA LEU A 105 -11.51 -6.90 5.67
C LEU A 105 -12.57 -7.97 5.42
N THR A 106 -13.84 -7.59 5.25
CA THR A 106 -14.93 -8.52 4.95
C THR A 106 -14.69 -9.23 3.62
N LEU A 107 -14.33 -8.49 2.55
CA LEU A 107 -13.99 -9.07 1.26
C LEU A 107 -12.82 -10.07 1.40
N TYR A 108 -11.81 -9.73 2.19
CA TYR A 108 -10.68 -10.61 2.46
C TYR A 108 -11.09 -11.90 3.18
N ILE A 109 -11.85 -11.82 4.27
CA ILE A 109 -12.29 -12.99 5.02
C ILE A 109 -13.24 -13.87 4.20
N VAL A 110 -14.20 -13.28 3.48
CA VAL A 110 -15.13 -14.01 2.61
C VAL A 110 -14.37 -14.75 1.50
N THR A 111 -13.42 -14.09 0.84
CA THR A 111 -12.61 -14.74 -0.21
C THR A 111 -11.66 -15.79 0.35
N LEU A 112 -11.13 -15.63 1.57
CA LEU A 112 -10.29 -16.63 2.24
C LEU A 112 -11.10 -17.89 2.61
N LEU A 113 -12.33 -17.71 3.09
CA LEU A 113 -13.27 -18.80 3.34
C LEU A 113 -13.63 -19.51 2.04
N ALA A 114 -14.03 -18.76 1.01
CA ALA A 114 -14.35 -19.28 -0.31
C ALA A 114 -13.18 -20.08 -0.90
N LEU A 115 -11.95 -19.57 -0.76
CA LEU A 115 -10.73 -20.23 -1.20
C LEU A 115 -10.54 -21.59 -0.48
N GLY A 116 -10.67 -21.64 0.84
CA GLY A 116 -10.58 -22.89 1.61
C GLY A 116 -11.62 -23.92 1.19
N PHE A 117 -12.89 -23.51 1.06
CA PHE A 117 -13.96 -24.39 0.59
C PHE A 117 -13.73 -24.87 -0.84
N TYR A 118 -13.31 -23.98 -1.73
CA TYR A 118 -13.02 -24.30 -3.12
C TYR A 118 -11.86 -25.28 -3.23
N ALA A 119 -10.76 -25.05 -2.49
CA ALA A 119 -9.63 -25.94 -2.41
C ALA A 119 -10.03 -27.32 -1.90
N LEU A 120 -10.82 -27.41 -0.81
CA LEU A 120 -11.30 -28.69 -0.28
C LEU A 120 -12.18 -29.43 -1.30
N ARG A 121 -13.08 -28.73 -2.00
CA ARG A 121 -13.93 -29.34 -3.04
C ARG A 121 -13.10 -29.89 -4.21
N LYS A 122 -12.08 -29.16 -4.66
CA LYS A 122 -11.24 -29.55 -5.80
C LYS A 122 -10.25 -30.66 -5.46
N THR A 123 -9.59 -30.56 -4.31
CA THR A 123 -8.52 -31.48 -3.90
C THR A 123 -9.02 -32.67 -3.10
N LYS A 124 -10.23 -32.59 -2.52
CA LYS A 124 -10.80 -33.54 -1.56
C LYS A 124 -9.93 -33.75 -0.30
N ASN A 125 -8.94 -32.88 -0.06
CA ASN A 125 -7.98 -32.99 1.02
C ASN A 125 -8.01 -31.75 1.91
N ILE A 126 -8.29 -31.95 3.21
CA ILE A 126 -8.38 -30.86 4.18
C ILE A 126 -7.02 -30.20 4.44
N LEU A 127 -5.93 -30.96 4.45
CA LEU A 127 -4.59 -30.41 4.69
C LEU A 127 -4.15 -29.49 3.55
N ILE A 128 -4.46 -29.84 2.30
CA ILE A 128 -4.15 -28.97 1.16
C ILE A 128 -4.95 -27.67 1.24
N ALA A 129 -6.24 -27.77 1.58
CA ALA A 129 -7.09 -26.60 1.76
C ALA A 129 -6.58 -25.67 2.88
N LEU A 130 -6.13 -26.23 4.01
CA LEU A 130 -5.52 -25.46 5.09
C LEU A 130 -4.18 -24.85 4.67
N LEU A 131 -3.29 -25.61 4.02
CA LEU A 131 -2.01 -25.10 3.50
C LEU A 131 -2.24 -23.90 2.57
N ILE A 132 -3.23 -23.97 1.68
CA ILE A 132 -3.58 -22.88 0.78
C ILE A 132 -4.01 -21.62 1.54
N GLN A 133 -4.73 -21.76 2.65
CA GLN A 133 -5.14 -20.63 3.48
C GLN A 133 -3.99 -20.03 4.32
N THR A 134 -2.85 -20.72 4.51
CA THR A 134 -1.76 -20.22 5.38
C THR A 134 -1.10 -18.92 4.91
N SER A 135 -1.23 -18.54 3.62
CA SER A 135 -0.75 -17.23 3.14
C SER A 135 -1.33 -16.07 3.94
N SER A 136 -2.55 -16.25 4.47
CA SER A 136 -3.25 -15.25 5.29
C SER A 136 -2.51 -14.82 6.55
N LEU A 137 -1.71 -15.71 7.14
CA LEU A 137 -0.98 -15.46 8.39
C LEU A 137 0.14 -14.44 8.21
N PHE A 138 0.75 -14.37 7.02
CA PHE A 138 1.82 -13.41 6.73
C PHE A 138 1.32 -11.97 6.76
N PHE A 139 0.08 -11.73 6.35
CA PHE A 139 -0.50 -10.39 6.28
C PHE A 139 -0.79 -9.77 7.64
N LEU A 140 -0.88 -10.59 8.70
CA LEU A 140 -1.06 -10.10 10.07
C LEU A 140 0.14 -9.27 10.53
N THR A 141 1.35 -9.58 10.06
CA THR A 141 2.57 -8.88 10.51
C THR A 141 3.37 -8.25 9.37
N LEU A 142 2.88 -8.32 8.13
CA LEU A 142 3.52 -7.67 7.00
C LEU A 142 3.40 -6.15 7.16
N LYS A 143 4.53 -5.45 7.29
CA LYS A 143 4.55 -4.00 7.47
C LYS A 143 4.19 -3.27 6.18
N SER A 144 3.29 -2.29 6.25
CA SER A 144 2.90 -1.47 5.09
C SER A 144 4.02 -0.58 4.55
N TYR A 145 5.05 -0.26 5.34
CA TYR A 145 6.12 0.68 4.98
C TYR A 145 7.42 0.33 5.70
N ILE A 146 8.52 0.93 5.23
CA ILE A 146 9.83 0.85 5.86
C ILE A 146 9.85 1.83 7.05
N GLY A 147 10.04 1.31 8.26
CA GLY A 147 10.00 2.11 9.49
C GLY A 147 9.71 1.26 10.73
N GLY A 148 10.04 1.79 11.92
CA GLY A 148 9.97 1.06 13.18
C GLY A 148 8.55 0.70 13.64
N TYR A 149 7.56 1.52 13.27
CA TYR A 149 6.22 1.49 13.86
C TYR A 149 5.16 1.74 12.79
N VAL A 150 4.85 0.70 12.00
CA VAL A 150 3.97 0.84 10.82
C VAL A 150 2.78 -0.08 10.96
N LEU A 151 1.60 0.40 10.55
CA LEU A 151 0.41 -0.43 10.41
C LEU A 151 0.71 -1.71 9.60
N PRO A 152 0.34 -2.89 10.12
CA PRO A 152 0.35 -4.09 9.30
C PRO A 152 -0.62 -3.89 8.14
N VAL A 153 -0.33 -4.49 7.00
CA VAL A 153 -1.12 -4.28 5.79
C VAL A 153 -2.60 -4.56 6.07
N VAL A 154 -2.93 -5.61 6.81
CA VAL A 154 -4.32 -6.04 7.04
C VAL A 154 -5.23 -5.00 7.71
N VAL A 155 -4.69 -3.97 8.38
CA VAL A 155 -5.47 -2.90 9.04
C VAL A 155 -5.37 -1.55 8.35
N ASN A 156 -4.49 -1.42 7.36
CA ASN A 156 -4.30 -0.17 6.63
C ASN A 156 -5.35 -0.07 5.50
N ILE A 157 -5.57 1.16 5.01
CA ILE A 157 -6.38 1.40 3.81
C ILE A 157 -5.41 1.75 2.69
N ASN A 158 -4.95 0.70 2.00
CA ASN A 158 -4.00 0.82 0.91
C ASN A 158 -4.26 -0.27 -0.15
N SER A 159 -3.60 -0.14 -1.30
CA SER A 159 -3.74 -1.09 -2.40
C SER A 159 -3.34 -2.51 -1.99
N ASP A 160 -2.34 -2.69 -1.13
CA ASP A 160 -1.93 -4.02 -0.65
C ASP A 160 -3.02 -4.77 0.10
N THR A 161 -3.84 -4.06 0.87
CA THR A 161 -4.98 -4.64 1.59
C THR A 161 -6.04 -5.14 0.60
N LEU A 162 -6.29 -4.39 -0.48
CA LEU A 162 -7.20 -4.82 -1.55
C LEU A 162 -6.62 -5.96 -2.40
N ILE A 163 -5.29 -6.04 -2.52
CA ILE A 163 -4.63 -7.16 -3.22
C ILE A 163 -4.91 -8.49 -2.52
N MET A 164 -5.09 -8.54 -1.19
CA MET A 164 -5.34 -9.81 -0.48
C MET A 164 -6.58 -10.58 -1.01
N PRO A 165 -7.80 -9.99 -1.06
CA PRO A 165 -8.95 -10.68 -1.64
C PRO A 165 -8.79 -10.97 -3.14
N ILE A 166 -8.18 -10.06 -3.92
CA ILE A 166 -7.92 -10.28 -5.35
C ILE A 166 -7.00 -11.48 -5.54
N ALA A 167 -5.98 -11.63 -4.71
CA ALA A 167 -5.05 -12.73 -4.76
C ALA A 167 -5.67 -14.05 -4.30
N ASN A 168 -6.60 -14.04 -3.33
CA ASN A 168 -7.39 -15.23 -2.98
C ASN A 168 -8.20 -15.73 -4.19
N LEU A 169 -8.88 -14.81 -4.90
CA LEU A 169 -9.60 -15.15 -6.14
C LEU A 169 -8.65 -15.66 -7.23
N TYR A 170 -7.47 -15.04 -7.36
CA TYR A 170 -6.43 -15.51 -8.28
C TYR A 170 -6.01 -16.96 -7.98
N VAL A 171 -5.79 -17.30 -6.70
CA VAL A 171 -5.46 -18.68 -6.30
C VAL A 171 -6.61 -19.65 -6.60
N MET A 172 -7.88 -19.23 -6.46
CA MET A 172 -9.02 -20.03 -6.91
C MET A 172 -8.96 -20.30 -8.42
N CYS A 173 -8.58 -19.32 -9.23
CA CYS A 173 -8.37 -19.48 -10.68
C CYS A 173 -7.21 -20.42 -11.01
N VAL A 174 -6.11 -20.35 -10.26
CA VAL A 174 -4.98 -21.27 -10.37
C VAL A 174 -5.43 -22.72 -10.12
N LEU A 175 -6.15 -22.96 -9.03
CA LEU A 175 -6.70 -24.28 -8.71
C LEU A 175 -7.70 -24.73 -9.77
N LYS A 176 -8.55 -23.82 -10.27
CA LYS A 176 -9.48 -24.11 -11.37
C LYS A 176 -8.71 -24.59 -12.60
N LEU A 177 -7.75 -23.79 -13.07
CA LEU A 177 -6.95 -24.08 -14.25
C LEU A 177 -6.16 -25.37 -14.08
N PHE A 178 -5.70 -25.73 -12.87
CA PHE A 178 -5.02 -27.00 -12.63
C PHE A 178 -5.94 -28.23 -12.82
N TYR A 179 -7.24 -28.10 -12.54
CA TYR A 179 -8.18 -29.22 -12.66
C TYR A 179 -9.03 -29.20 -13.94
N ASP A 180 -8.99 -28.12 -14.73
CA ASP A 180 -9.70 -28.04 -16.01
C ASP A 180 -9.18 -29.10 -17.00
N LYS A 181 -10.10 -29.68 -17.78
CA LYS A 181 -9.80 -30.71 -18.79
C LYS A 181 -10.42 -30.42 -20.16
N LYS A 182 -11.49 -29.61 -20.20
CA LYS A 182 -12.28 -29.35 -21.43
C LYS A 182 -12.02 -27.94 -21.97
N PRO A 183 -12.09 -27.74 -23.31
CA PRO A 183 -11.98 -26.42 -23.93
C PRO A 183 -12.89 -25.34 -23.32
N SER A 184 -14.16 -25.65 -23.06
CA SER A 184 -15.10 -24.70 -22.44
C SER A 184 -14.65 -24.27 -21.05
N GLN A 185 -14.01 -25.15 -20.28
CA GLN A 185 -13.49 -24.82 -18.96
C GLN A 185 -12.29 -23.86 -19.04
N TYR A 186 -11.41 -24.04 -20.02
CA TYR A 186 -10.28 -23.14 -20.28
C TYR A 186 -10.74 -21.75 -20.72
N LEU A 187 -11.83 -21.64 -21.49
CA LEU A 187 -12.44 -20.36 -21.83
C LEU A 187 -12.81 -19.58 -20.56
N TYR A 188 -13.56 -20.20 -19.64
CA TYR A 188 -13.92 -19.57 -18.37
C TYR A 188 -12.70 -19.18 -17.54
N SER A 189 -11.67 -20.03 -17.51
CA SER A 189 -10.43 -19.71 -16.80
C SER A 189 -9.71 -18.52 -17.42
N ALA A 190 -9.65 -18.42 -18.74
CA ALA A 190 -9.06 -17.27 -19.44
C ALA A 190 -9.79 -15.97 -19.11
N ILE A 191 -11.13 -15.98 -19.12
CA ILE A 191 -11.96 -14.82 -18.77
C ILE A 191 -11.72 -14.42 -17.31
N LEU A 192 -11.80 -15.37 -16.37
CA LEU A 192 -11.60 -15.08 -14.95
C LEU A 192 -10.19 -14.56 -14.65
N PHE A 193 -9.15 -15.15 -15.25
CA PHE A 193 -7.80 -14.62 -15.14
C PHE A 193 -7.69 -13.21 -15.72
N GLY A 194 -8.35 -12.93 -16.85
CA GLY A 194 -8.34 -11.59 -17.45
C GLY A 194 -8.91 -10.55 -16.49
N ILE A 195 -10.08 -10.82 -15.91
CA ILE A 195 -10.73 -9.93 -14.93
C ILE A 195 -9.84 -9.75 -13.70
N ILE A 196 -9.37 -10.84 -13.09
CA ILE A 196 -8.61 -10.79 -11.84
C ILE A 196 -7.23 -10.16 -12.03
N CYS A 197 -6.52 -10.46 -13.11
CA CYS A 197 -5.23 -9.82 -13.42
C CYS A 197 -5.44 -8.34 -13.75
N GLY A 198 -6.53 -7.98 -14.43
CA GLY A 198 -6.89 -6.59 -14.71
C GLY A 198 -7.11 -5.81 -13.41
N LEU A 199 -7.94 -6.34 -12.51
CA LEU A 199 -8.14 -5.81 -11.17
C LEU A 199 -6.82 -5.74 -10.38
N GLY A 200 -6.01 -6.80 -10.41
CA GLY A 200 -4.75 -6.87 -9.68
C GLY A 200 -3.74 -5.82 -10.12
N VAL A 201 -3.50 -5.66 -11.43
CA VAL A 201 -2.52 -4.69 -11.96
C VAL A 201 -2.99 -3.25 -11.75
N THR A 202 -4.28 -2.98 -11.95
CA THR A 202 -4.88 -1.65 -11.70
C THR A 202 -4.93 -1.28 -10.22
N THR A 203 -4.94 -2.28 -9.33
CA THR A 203 -4.77 -2.09 -7.89
C THR A 203 -3.30 -1.88 -7.53
N LYS A 204 -2.38 -2.66 -8.09
CA LYS A 204 -0.95 -2.55 -7.80
C LYS A 204 -0.09 -3.14 -8.92
N LEU A 205 0.91 -2.38 -9.40
CA LEU A 205 1.81 -2.84 -10.47
C LEU A 205 2.57 -4.11 -10.09
N THR A 206 2.86 -4.30 -8.80
CA THR A 206 3.56 -5.50 -8.32
C THR A 206 2.77 -6.79 -8.52
N PHE A 207 1.53 -6.73 -9.00
CA PHE A 207 0.77 -7.90 -9.45
C PHE A 207 1.17 -8.37 -10.86
N LEU A 208 1.94 -7.58 -11.62
CA LEU A 208 2.33 -7.88 -13.00
C LEU A 208 3.03 -9.24 -13.18
N PRO A 209 3.95 -9.68 -12.28
CA PRO A 209 4.58 -11.00 -12.41
C PRO A 209 3.59 -12.16 -12.39
N LEU A 210 2.39 -11.97 -11.81
CA LEU A 210 1.39 -13.03 -11.76
C LEU A 210 0.76 -13.33 -13.13
N LEU A 211 0.85 -12.40 -14.09
CA LEU A 211 0.35 -12.62 -15.46
C LEU A 211 1.07 -13.77 -16.18
N LEU A 212 2.29 -14.12 -15.76
CA LEU A 212 3.06 -15.22 -16.35
C LEU A 212 2.31 -16.55 -16.29
N LEU A 213 1.47 -16.78 -15.27
CA LEU A 213 0.75 -18.04 -15.13
C LEU A 213 -0.30 -18.26 -16.23
N PRO A 214 -1.30 -17.38 -16.45
CA PRO A 214 -2.24 -17.56 -17.54
C PRO A 214 -1.55 -17.49 -18.91
N ILE A 215 -0.51 -16.66 -19.08
CA ILE A 215 0.23 -16.56 -20.35
C ILE A 215 0.89 -17.90 -20.72
N ILE A 216 1.54 -18.56 -19.75
CA ILE A 216 2.31 -19.78 -20.01
C ILE A 216 1.42 -21.03 -19.96
N LEU A 217 0.52 -21.13 -18.98
CA LEU A 217 -0.20 -22.37 -18.67
C LEU A 217 -1.56 -22.52 -19.38
N LEU A 218 -2.10 -21.49 -20.01
CA LEU A 218 -3.26 -21.67 -20.89
C LEU A 218 -2.84 -22.47 -22.13
N PRO A 219 -3.54 -23.58 -22.46
CA PRO A 219 -3.03 -24.59 -23.38
C PRO A 219 -3.05 -24.18 -24.86
N GLN A 220 -3.90 -23.22 -25.24
CA GLN A 220 -4.08 -22.81 -26.65
C GLN A 220 -3.98 -21.30 -26.77
N TRP A 221 -3.41 -20.81 -27.88
CA TRP A 221 -3.21 -19.39 -28.14
C TRP A 221 -4.52 -18.59 -28.09
N ARG A 222 -5.63 -19.15 -28.59
CA ARG A 222 -6.95 -18.50 -28.53
C ARG A 222 -7.36 -18.12 -27.10
N PHE A 223 -7.07 -18.96 -26.12
CA PHE A 223 -7.40 -18.66 -24.72
C PHE A 223 -6.48 -17.60 -24.14
N ARG A 224 -5.23 -17.52 -24.59
CA ARG A 224 -4.29 -16.47 -24.21
C ARG A 224 -4.72 -15.11 -24.78
N VAL A 225 -5.22 -15.09 -26.02
CA VAL A 225 -5.78 -13.88 -26.64
C VAL A 225 -7.05 -13.42 -25.93
N ILE A 226 -7.96 -14.35 -25.58
CA ILE A 226 -9.16 -14.02 -24.80
C ILE A 226 -8.77 -13.47 -23.42
N PHE A 227 -7.83 -14.12 -22.73
CA PHE A 227 -7.28 -13.62 -21.47
C PHE A 227 -6.74 -12.19 -21.62
N ALA A 228 -5.91 -11.94 -22.64
CA ALA A 228 -5.33 -10.63 -22.89
C ALA A 228 -6.40 -9.57 -23.20
N GLY A 229 -7.38 -9.89 -24.05
CA GLY A 229 -8.50 -8.98 -24.36
C GLY A 229 -9.33 -8.61 -23.12
N VAL A 230 -9.69 -9.60 -22.29
CA VAL A 230 -10.45 -9.36 -21.06
C VAL A 230 -9.61 -8.61 -20.01
N PHE A 231 -8.32 -8.90 -19.91
CA PHE A 231 -7.36 -8.17 -19.07
C PHE A 231 -7.31 -6.69 -19.45
N LEU A 232 -7.11 -6.39 -20.74
CA LEU A 232 -7.04 -5.03 -21.25
C LEU A 232 -8.36 -4.29 -21.08
N MET A 233 -9.50 -4.96 -21.33
CA MET A 233 -10.82 -4.37 -21.15
C MET A 233 -11.09 -4.03 -19.68
N THR A 234 -10.84 -4.98 -18.76
CA THR A 234 -11.04 -4.75 -17.32
C THR A 234 -10.12 -3.64 -16.81
N GLY A 235 -8.84 -3.70 -17.20
CA GLY A 235 -7.86 -2.69 -16.83
C GLY A 235 -8.20 -1.30 -17.37
N GLY A 236 -8.59 -1.24 -18.64
CA GLY A 236 -8.97 -0.01 -19.34
C GLY A 236 -10.20 0.65 -18.73
N VAL A 237 -11.25 -0.12 -18.40
CA VAL A 237 -12.45 0.41 -17.73
C VAL A 237 -12.09 1.06 -16.39
N ILE A 238 -11.29 0.40 -15.56
CA ILE A 238 -10.92 0.91 -14.24
C ILE A 238 -10.05 2.16 -14.34
N ILE A 239 -9.01 2.11 -15.19
CA ILE A 239 -8.04 3.20 -15.33
C ILE A 239 -8.62 4.39 -16.14
N SER A 240 -9.73 4.20 -16.88
CA SER A 240 -10.36 5.28 -17.67
C SER A 240 -10.70 6.55 -16.87
N THR A 241 -10.95 6.43 -15.56
CA THR A 241 -11.23 7.59 -14.71
C THR A 241 -10.04 8.52 -14.50
N VAL A 242 -8.83 8.04 -14.77
CA VAL A 242 -7.59 8.82 -14.70
C VAL A 242 -6.99 9.06 -16.08
N MET A 243 -7.79 8.96 -17.15
CA MET A 243 -7.34 9.09 -18.54
C MET A 243 -6.62 10.41 -18.84
N SER A 244 -7.10 11.52 -18.30
CA SER A 244 -6.43 12.82 -18.49
C SER A 244 -5.05 12.89 -17.83
N ARG A 245 -4.70 11.90 -16.99
CA ARG A 245 -3.41 11.80 -16.28
C ARG A 245 -2.54 10.62 -16.70
N TYR A 246 -2.85 9.95 -17.82
CA TYR A 246 -2.03 8.83 -18.30
C TYR A 246 -0.59 9.23 -18.56
N ARG A 247 -0.34 10.47 -18.99
CA ARG A 247 1.01 10.99 -19.17
C ARG A 247 1.79 10.95 -17.87
N GLU A 248 1.20 11.38 -16.76
CA GLU A 248 1.87 11.35 -15.46
C GLU A 248 2.03 9.95 -14.89
N ILE A 249 1.05 9.07 -15.07
CA ILE A 249 1.19 7.65 -14.71
C ILE A 249 2.36 7.04 -15.48
N PHE A 250 2.43 7.26 -16.80
CA PHE A 250 3.50 6.74 -17.62
C PHE A 250 4.86 7.31 -17.22
N HIS A 251 4.96 8.62 -16.98
CA HIS A 251 6.18 9.25 -16.46
C HIS A 251 6.60 8.68 -15.12
N TRP A 252 5.65 8.41 -14.21
CA TRP A 252 5.91 7.78 -12.92
C TRP A 252 6.42 6.35 -13.10
N ILE A 253 5.80 5.54 -13.97
CA ILE A 253 6.26 4.19 -14.30
C ILE A 253 7.69 4.24 -14.87
N GLN A 254 7.94 5.17 -15.79
CA GLN A 254 9.27 5.38 -16.34
C GLN A 254 10.27 5.79 -15.27
N HIS A 255 9.90 6.68 -14.35
CA HIS A 255 10.77 7.13 -13.26
C HIS A 255 11.09 6.02 -12.25
N ILE A 256 10.13 5.15 -11.94
CA ILE A 256 10.38 3.95 -11.13
C ILE A 256 11.24 2.92 -11.87
N SER A 257 11.11 2.88 -13.20
CA SER A 257 11.87 1.97 -14.08
C SER A 257 13.24 2.50 -14.47
N LEU A 258 13.51 3.80 -14.35
CA LEU A 258 14.74 4.45 -14.77
C LEU A 258 15.23 5.31 -13.60
N GLU A 259 16.34 4.92 -12.99
CA GLU A 259 16.94 5.70 -11.91
C GLU A 259 17.40 7.07 -12.48
N ARG A 260 16.95 8.16 -11.85
CA ARG A 260 17.53 9.48 -12.08
C ARG A 260 18.48 9.76 -10.93
N SER A 261 19.70 10.20 -11.24
CA SER A 261 20.55 10.76 -10.19
C SER A 261 19.87 12.00 -9.58
N SER A 262 20.28 12.38 -8.37
CA SER A 262 19.86 13.65 -7.73
C SER A 262 20.08 14.87 -8.64
N GLU A 263 20.96 14.77 -9.63
CA GLU A 263 21.28 15.78 -10.63
C GLU A 263 20.38 15.77 -11.88
N GLY A 264 19.39 14.86 -11.96
CA GLY A 264 18.43 14.79 -13.06
C GLY A 264 18.96 14.20 -14.37
N LYS A 265 20.21 13.73 -14.41
CA LYS A 265 20.72 12.91 -15.53
C LYS A 265 20.16 11.50 -15.40
N VAL A 266 19.64 10.95 -16.50
CA VAL A 266 19.24 9.55 -16.58
C VAL A 266 20.52 8.72 -16.52
N VAL A 267 20.88 8.24 -15.32
CA VAL A 267 21.92 7.23 -15.18
C VAL A 267 21.20 5.91 -15.40
N ALA A 268 21.11 5.51 -16.67
CA ALA A 268 20.21 4.45 -17.14
C ALA A 268 20.44 3.05 -16.53
N ILE A 269 21.45 2.88 -15.67
CA ILE A 269 21.79 1.62 -15.05
C ILE A 269 22.02 1.88 -13.56
N MET A 270 21.07 1.44 -12.72
CA MET A 270 21.33 1.30 -11.29
C MET A 270 22.62 0.53 -11.14
N LYS A 271 23.60 1.09 -10.41
CA LYS A 271 24.89 0.43 -10.20
C LYS A 271 24.59 -0.99 -9.78
N LEU A 272 25.02 -1.97 -10.59
CA LEU A 272 24.65 -3.38 -10.40
C LEU A 272 24.87 -3.84 -8.95
N GLY A 273 25.90 -3.32 -8.29
CA GLY A 273 26.16 -3.56 -6.86
C GLY A 273 25.02 -3.12 -5.93
N ILE A 274 24.45 -1.92 -6.09
CA ILE A 274 23.32 -1.43 -5.26
C ILE A 274 22.09 -2.31 -5.49
N TYR A 275 21.80 -2.61 -6.75
CA TYR A 275 20.69 -3.49 -7.12
C TYR A 275 20.82 -4.88 -6.51
N LEU A 276 22.00 -5.51 -6.61
CA LEU A 276 22.28 -6.82 -6.04
C LEU A 276 22.23 -6.80 -4.51
N GLN A 277 22.67 -5.71 -3.88
CA GLN A 277 22.57 -5.52 -2.44
C GLN A 277 21.11 -5.41 -1.99
N ALA A 278 20.28 -4.66 -2.72
CA ALA A 278 18.85 -4.54 -2.45
C ALA A 278 18.13 -5.89 -2.64
N LEU A 279 18.44 -6.61 -3.72
CA LEU A 279 17.93 -7.96 -3.98
C LEU A 279 18.35 -8.94 -2.87
N LYS A 280 19.62 -8.92 -2.46
CA LYS A 280 20.12 -9.73 -1.33
C LYS A 280 19.37 -9.38 -0.03
N GLY A 281 19.20 -8.09 0.25
CA GLY A 281 18.43 -7.60 1.39
C GLY A 281 16.99 -8.12 1.38
N LEU A 282 16.34 -8.09 0.22
CA LEU A 282 14.97 -8.58 0.02
C LEU A 282 14.87 -10.09 0.22
N LEU A 283 15.82 -10.87 -0.32
CA LEU A 283 15.87 -12.33 -0.15
C LEU A 283 16.07 -12.74 1.31
N ILE A 284 16.89 -12.00 2.07
CA ILE A 284 17.13 -12.23 3.50
C ILE A 284 15.90 -11.81 4.32
N ALA A 285 15.37 -10.61 4.07
CA ALA A 285 14.20 -10.08 4.79
C ALA A 285 12.95 -10.96 4.59
N HIS A 286 12.85 -11.65 3.46
CA HIS A 286 11.75 -12.55 3.12
C HIS A 286 12.20 -14.00 2.97
N TRP A 287 13.05 -14.46 3.90
CA TRP A 287 13.58 -15.82 3.92
C TRP A 287 12.54 -16.95 3.76
N PRO A 288 11.27 -16.85 4.24
CA PRO A 288 10.31 -17.95 4.01
C PRO A 288 9.98 -18.16 2.53
N LEU A 289 9.89 -17.08 1.75
CA LEU A 289 9.68 -17.15 0.30
C LEU A 289 10.95 -17.65 -0.40
N THR A 290 12.12 -17.16 0.01
CA THR A 290 13.41 -17.62 -0.53
C THR A 290 13.62 -19.11 -0.31
N LEU A 291 13.37 -19.60 0.91
CA LEU A 291 13.45 -21.02 1.26
C LEU A 291 12.46 -21.84 0.44
N LEU A 292 11.24 -21.35 0.25
CA LEU A 292 10.24 -22.01 -0.58
C LEU A 292 10.72 -22.17 -2.04
N ILE A 293 11.33 -21.14 -2.62
CA ILE A 293 11.95 -21.21 -3.96
C ILE A 293 13.02 -22.31 -3.99
N VAL A 294 13.94 -22.32 -3.02
CA VAL A 294 15.03 -23.30 -2.93
C VAL A 294 14.47 -24.73 -2.86
N ILE A 295 13.45 -24.96 -2.02
CA ILE A 295 12.80 -26.27 -1.90
C ILE A 295 12.11 -26.67 -3.22
N CYS A 296 11.42 -25.76 -3.88
CA CYS A 296 10.77 -26.03 -5.16
C CYS A 296 11.80 -26.36 -6.25
N VAL A 297 12.91 -25.62 -6.32
CA VAL A 297 14.01 -25.90 -7.26
C VAL A 297 14.62 -27.26 -6.97
N ALA A 298 14.94 -27.57 -5.71
CA ALA A 298 15.48 -28.87 -5.32
C ALA A 298 14.52 -30.03 -5.67
N ALA A 299 13.21 -29.84 -5.49
CA ALA A 299 12.21 -30.83 -5.88
C ALA A 299 12.14 -31.03 -7.40
N LEU A 300 12.26 -29.97 -8.20
CA LEU A 300 12.33 -30.06 -9.66
C LEU A 300 13.62 -30.74 -10.13
N VAL A 301 14.77 -30.42 -9.54
CA VAL A 301 16.06 -31.06 -9.84
C VAL A 301 16.01 -32.55 -9.51
N LYS A 302 15.57 -32.91 -8.30
CA LYS A 302 15.39 -34.31 -7.92
C LYS A 302 14.49 -35.05 -8.91
N LYS A 303 13.41 -34.42 -9.32
CA LYS A 303 12.49 -34.99 -10.31
C LYS A 303 13.16 -35.18 -11.67
N PHE A 304 13.89 -34.18 -12.17
CA PHE A 304 14.57 -34.26 -13.46
C PHE A 304 15.60 -35.40 -13.50
N PHE A 305 16.38 -35.60 -12.43
CA PHE A 305 17.45 -36.61 -12.43
C PHE A 305 17.01 -38.02 -11.99
N PHE A 306 15.99 -38.15 -11.13
CA PHE A 306 15.69 -39.44 -10.47
C PHE A 306 14.32 -40.04 -10.79
N SER A 307 13.43 -39.33 -11.51
CA SER A 307 12.05 -39.78 -11.73
C SER A 307 11.87 -40.45 -13.10
N LYS A 308 12.31 -41.71 -13.27
CA LYS A 308 12.05 -42.50 -14.49
C LYS A 308 10.57 -42.88 -14.68
N GLU A 309 9.80 -43.01 -13.60
CA GLU A 309 8.38 -43.45 -13.67
C GLU A 309 7.36 -42.32 -13.78
N GLY A 310 7.70 -41.12 -13.30
CA GLY A 310 6.75 -40.01 -13.19
C GLY A 310 6.31 -39.41 -14.53
N GLU A 311 7.07 -39.58 -15.61
CA GLU A 311 6.77 -38.96 -16.91
C GLU A 311 5.46 -39.43 -17.53
N ARG A 312 4.98 -40.64 -17.17
CA ARG A 312 3.73 -41.18 -17.72
C ARG A 312 2.47 -40.62 -17.04
N ASN A 313 2.57 -40.04 -15.83
CA ASN A 313 1.40 -39.52 -15.12
C ASN A 313 1.10 -38.06 -15.51
N PHE A 314 -0.03 -37.85 -16.19
CA PHE A 314 -0.50 -36.53 -16.61
C PHE A 314 -0.56 -35.49 -15.46
N LEU A 315 -1.06 -35.89 -14.27
CA LEU A 315 -1.16 -34.99 -13.12
C LEU A 315 0.21 -34.55 -12.62
N TYR A 316 1.19 -35.46 -12.66
CA TYR A 316 2.55 -35.19 -12.25
C TYR A 316 3.27 -34.24 -13.20
N ARG A 317 3.07 -34.38 -14.52
CA ARG A 317 3.61 -33.43 -15.51
C ARG A 317 3.01 -32.04 -15.32
N ARG A 318 1.68 -31.98 -15.18
CA ARG A 318 0.95 -30.72 -14.98
C ARG A 318 1.41 -30.00 -13.71
N GLN A 319 1.55 -30.72 -12.61
CA GLN A 319 2.02 -30.16 -11.34
C GLN A 319 3.40 -29.51 -11.49
N THR A 320 4.33 -30.17 -12.19
CA THR A 320 5.65 -29.60 -12.44
C THR A 320 5.60 -28.34 -13.27
N SER A 321 4.79 -28.29 -14.32
CA SER A 321 4.60 -27.05 -15.08
C SER A 321 4.12 -25.90 -14.19
N PHE A 322 3.17 -26.15 -13.28
CA PHE A 322 2.72 -25.13 -12.32
C PHE A 322 3.82 -24.69 -11.35
N ILE A 323 4.56 -25.63 -10.76
CA ILE A 323 5.67 -25.31 -9.84
C ILE A 323 6.76 -24.51 -10.56
N SER A 324 7.15 -24.88 -11.78
CA SER A 324 8.13 -24.14 -12.58
C SER A 324 7.68 -22.70 -12.85
N VAL A 325 6.40 -22.50 -13.19
CA VAL A 325 5.86 -21.16 -13.42
C VAL A 325 5.76 -20.36 -12.12
N PHE A 326 5.41 -20.97 -10.98
CA PHE A 326 5.46 -20.29 -9.68
C PHE A 326 6.87 -19.82 -9.33
N ILE A 327 7.90 -20.64 -9.55
CA ILE A 327 9.30 -20.23 -9.34
C ILE A 327 9.62 -19.02 -10.21
N LEU A 328 9.26 -19.06 -11.49
CA LEU A 328 9.49 -17.95 -12.42
C LEU A 328 8.77 -16.67 -11.96
N MET A 329 7.51 -16.78 -11.52
CA MET A 329 6.73 -15.66 -10.98
C MET A 329 7.39 -15.06 -9.73
N LEU A 330 7.87 -15.90 -8.81
CA LEU A 330 8.52 -15.44 -7.59
C LEU A 330 9.85 -14.75 -7.90
N ILE A 331 10.67 -15.31 -8.80
CA ILE A 331 11.93 -14.69 -9.25
C ILE A 331 11.63 -13.33 -9.90
N ALA A 332 10.65 -13.26 -10.79
CA ALA A 332 10.22 -12.02 -11.42
C ALA A 332 9.72 -11.00 -10.38
N GLN A 333 9.01 -11.44 -9.33
CA GLN A 333 8.62 -10.58 -8.22
C GLN A 333 9.82 -10.00 -7.49
N PHE A 334 10.79 -10.83 -7.10
CA PHE A 334 12.00 -10.38 -6.40
C PHE A 334 12.80 -9.38 -7.25
N ILE A 335 12.93 -9.63 -8.56
CA ILE A 335 13.59 -8.73 -9.51
C ILE A 335 12.84 -7.39 -9.65
N MET A 336 11.51 -7.42 -9.68
CA MET A 336 10.71 -6.21 -9.81
C MET A 336 10.77 -5.37 -8.52
N VAL A 337 10.68 -6.01 -7.35
CA VAL A 337 10.59 -5.34 -6.04
C VAL A 337 11.95 -4.89 -5.51
N SER A 338 13.05 -5.54 -5.89
CA SER A 338 14.41 -5.15 -5.45
C SER A 338 14.78 -3.72 -5.80
N ARG A 339 14.12 -3.11 -6.80
CA ARG A 339 14.31 -1.69 -7.16
C ARG A 339 13.73 -0.72 -6.14
N HIS A 340 12.70 -1.15 -5.40
CA HIS A 340 12.00 -0.36 -4.38
C HIS A 340 11.68 -1.28 -3.21
N ALA A 341 12.72 -1.64 -2.44
CA ALA A 341 12.69 -2.72 -1.45
C ALA A 341 11.84 -2.39 -0.21
N GLY A 342 10.52 -2.34 -0.38
CA GLY A 342 9.52 -2.26 0.69
C GLY A 342 8.89 -3.64 0.94
N PRO A 343 8.79 -4.10 2.21
CA PRO A 343 8.24 -5.41 2.54
C PRO A 343 6.85 -5.69 1.94
N HIS A 344 5.97 -4.69 1.97
CA HIS A 344 4.61 -4.76 1.44
C HIS A 344 4.54 -4.98 -0.07
N TYR A 345 5.56 -4.61 -0.86
CA TYR A 345 5.57 -4.88 -2.31
C TYR A 345 5.62 -6.38 -2.66
N MET A 346 5.94 -7.23 -1.68
CA MET A 346 5.90 -8.70 -1.81
C MET A 346 4.51 -9.30 -1.54
N SER A 347 3.46 -8.51 -1.27
CA SER A 347 2.11 -9.01 -0.97
C SER A 347 1.57 -10.00 -2.03
N PRO A 348 1.72 -9.76 -3.35
CA PRO A 348 1.31 -10.75 -4.37
C PRO A 348 2.06 -12.09 -4.24
N ALA A 349 3.36 -12.08 -3.96
CA ALA A 349 4.14 -13.30 -3.78
C ALA A 349 3.77 -14.07 -2.50
N PHE A 350 3.57 -13.36 -1.39
CA PHE A 350 3.08 -13.99 -0.14
C PHE A 350 1.72 -14.68 -0.32
N SER A 351 0.86 -14.12 -1.18
CA SER A 351 -0.43 -14.73 -1.51
C SER A 351 -0.29 -16.10 -2.18
N LEU A 352 0.81 -16.35 -2.91
CA LEU A 352 1.08 -17.63 -3.58
C LEU A 352 1.69 -18.69 -2.66
N PHE A 353 2.21 -18.29 -1.49
CA PHE A 353 2.92 -19.18 -0.57
C PHE A 353 2.12 -20.45 -0.25
N GLY A 354 0.86 -20.28 0.18
CA GLY A 354 0.00 -21.39 0.58
C GLY A 354 -0.33 -22.35 -0.57
N VAL A 355 -0.58 -21.83 -1.78
CA VAL A 355 -0.87 -22.70 -2.94
C VAL A 355 0.35 -23.46 -3.40
N ILE A 356 1.54 -22.85 -3.37
CA ILE A 356 2.78 -23.56 -3.69
C ILE A 356 3.00 -24.71 -2.69
N LEU A 357 2.80 -24.47 -1.38
CA LEU A 357 2.85 -25.55 -0.38
C LEU A 357 1.82 -26.66 -0.64
N GLY A 358 0.60 -26.30 -1.03
CA GLY A 358 -0.43 -27.26 -1.43
C GLY A 358 0.00 -28.12 -2.61
N PHE A 359 0.62 -27.53 -3.63
CA PHE A 359 1.19 -28.25 -4.78
C PHE A 359 2.38 -29.11 -4.38
N MET A 360 3.28 -28.63 -3.53
CA MET A 360 4.40 -29.43 -3.02
C MET A 360 3.90 -30.64 -2.24
N TYR A 361 2.88 -30.45 -1.39
CA TYR A 361 2.22 -31.53 -0.68
C TYR A 361 1.60 -32.54 -1.64
N LEU A 362 0.92 -32.11 -2.72
CA LEU A 362 0.37 -33.04 -3.71
C LEU A 362 1.43 -33.96 -4.33
N GLY A 363 2.66 -33.47 -4.52
CA GLY A 363 3.73 -34.19 -5.23
C GLY A 363 4.60 -35.06 -4.32
N TRP A 364 4.40 -34.96 -3.00
CA TRP A 364 5.17 -35.73 -2.04
C TRP A 364 4.69 -37.19 -1.99
N ASN A 365 5.52 -38.11 -2.47
CA ASN A 365 5.29 -39.56 -2.52
C ASN A 365 5.61 -40.34 -1.22
N ALA A 366 5.68 -39.69 -0.06
CA ALA A 366 5.91 -40.42 1.19
C ALA A 366 4.65 -41.19 1.61
N GLU A 367 4.83 -42.24 2.42
CA GLU A 367 3.75 -42.95 3.11
C GLU A 367 2.73 -41.95 3.64
N GLN A 368 1.46 -42.19 3.28
CA GLN A 368 0.37 -41.25 3.50
C GLN A 368 0.26 -40.79 4.97
N ASN A 369 0.51 -41.70 5.92
CA ASN A 369 0.44 -41.42 7.35
C ASN A 369 1.57 -40.51 7.85
N LYS A 370 2.83 -40.78 7.46
CA LYS A 370 3.98 -39.92 7.82
C LYS A 370 3.79 -38.51 7.27
N LYS A 371 3.36 -38.40 6.02
CA LYS A 371 3.06 -37.13 5.34
C LYS A 371 2.00 -36.30 6.07
N ILE A 372 0.89 -36.93 6.48
CA ILE A 372 -0.18 -36.28 7.26
C ILE A 372 0.36 -35.75 8.59
N LYS A 373 1.13 -36.57 9.33
CA LYS A 373 1.70 -36.20 10.63
C LYS A 373 2.57 -34.95 10.53
N TYR A 374 3.60 -34.97 9.67
CA TYR A 374 4.54 -33.84 9.56
C TYR A 374 3.89 -32.56 9.04
N THR A 375 2.97 -32.67 8.08
CA THR A 375 2.25 -31.50 7.56
C THR A 375 1.34 -30.89 8.63
N SER A 376 0.69 -31.72 9.45
CA SER A 376 -0.14 -31.24 10.56
C SER A 376 0.71 -30.52 11.61
N ILE A 377 1.87 -31.09 11.99
CA ILE A 377 2.82 -30.43 12.90
C ILE A 377 3.28 -29.09 12.33
N PHE A 378 3.69 -29.06 11.06
CA PHE A 378 4.10 -27.83 10.40
C PHE A 378 3.01 -26.76 10.41
N LEU A 379 1.76 -27.13 10.10
CA LEU A 379 0.63 -26.21 10.13
C LEU A 379 0.38 -25.64 11.53
N VAL A 380 0.47 -26.48 12.57
CA VAL A 380 0.32 -26.04 13.97
C VAL A 380 1.42 -25.07 14.35
N VAL A 381 2.69 -25.43 14.11
CA VAL A 381 3.85 -24.57 14.43
C VAL A 381 3.76 -23.24 13.70
N LEU A 382 3.42 -23.25 12.41
CA LEU A 382 3.25 -22.04 11.62
C LEU A 382 2.13 -21.16 12.18
N THR A 383 0.95 -21.75 12.45
CA THR A 383 -0.21 -21.01 12.95
C THR A 383 0.06 -20.40 14.33
N VAL A 384 0.60 -21.19 15.26
CA VAL A 384 0.93 -20.74 16.61
C VAL A 384 2.02 -19.67 16.57
N GLY A 385 3.08 -19.87 15.79
CA GLY A 385 4.19 -18.94 15.67
C GLY A 385 3.76 -17.57 15.12
N PHE A 386 3.05 -17.56 13.99
CA PHE A 386 2.57 -16.30 13.40
C PHE A 386 1.52 -15.61 14.27
N THR A 387 0.59 -16.37 14.87
CA THR A 387 -0.43 -15.78 15.77
C THR A 387 0.22 -15.17 17.01
N SER A 388 1.17 -15.86 17.63
CA SER A 388 1.90 -15.35 18.80
C SER A 388 2.70 -14.10 18.46
N TYR A 389 3.40 -14.10 17.32
CA TYR A 389 4.12 -12.92 16.85
C TYR A 389 3.17 -11.74 16.55
N ALA A 390 2.02 -12.02 15.94
CA ALA A 390 0.99 -11.01 15.67
C ALA A 390 0.41 -10.40 16.96
N LEU A 391 0.21 -11.19 18.02
CA LEU A 391 -0.24 -10.69 19.32
C LEU A 391 0.82 -9.81 19.99
N VAL A 392 2.09 -10.19 19.94
CA VAL A 392 3.19 -9.33 20.43
C VAL A 392 3.25 -8.04 19.63
N TYR A 393 3.12 -8.12 18.31
CA TYR A 393 3.09 -6.97 17.43
C TYR A 393 1.91 -6.04 17.73
N GLN A 394 0.72 -6.58 17.98
CA GLN A 394 -0.49 -5.84 18.32
C GLN A 394 -0.31 -5.05 19.62
N LYS A 395 0.28 -5.65 20.67
CA LYS A 395 0.55 -4.95 21.93
C LYS A 395 1.50 -3.77 21.73
N LYS A 396 2.59 -3.98 20.99
CA LYS A 396 3.55 -2.92 20.65
C LYS A 396 2.89 -1.80 19.83
N LEU A 397 2.06 -2.15 18.85
CA LEU A 397 1.32 -1.19 18.05
C LEU A 397 0.40 -0.33 18.92
N LYS A 398 -0.36 -0.97 19.83
CA LYS A 398 -1.28 -0.29 20.76
C LYS A 398 -0.54 0.72 21.63
N GLN A 399 0.58 0.31 22.24
CA GLN A 399 1.38 1.20 23.08
C GLN A 399 1.88 2.41 22.29
N VAL A 400 2.51 2.19 21.13
CA VAL A 400 3.08 3.28 20.33
C VAL A 400 2.00 4.28 19.88
N ASN A 401 0.87 3.79 19.39
CA ASN A 401 -0.21 4.66 18.94
C ASN A 401 -0.89 5.39 20.10
N GLN A 402 -1.00 4.77 21.27
CA GLN A 402 -1.49 5.45 22.47
C GLN A 402 -0.53 6.56 22.90
N ASP A 403 0.78 6.32 22.88
CA ASP A 403 1.78 7.34 23.21
C ASP A 403 1.71 8.53 22.24
N ILE A 404 1.59 8.26 20.94
CA ILE A 404 1.43 9.31 19.90
C ILE A 404 0.11 10.07 20.09
N TYR A 405 -0.99 9.35 20.34
CA TYR A 405 -2.29 9.96 20.58
C TYR A 405 -2.27 10.88 21.81
N ASN A 406 -1.72 10.40 22.93
CA ASN A 406 -1.56 11.19 24.15
C ASN A 406 -0.68 12.42 23.92
N PHE A 407 0.41 12.26 23.15
CA PHE A 407 1.31 13.36 22.80
C PHE A 407 0.59 14.42 21.96
N SER A 408 -0.15 14.01 20.93
CA SER A 408 -0.97 14.92 20.11
C SER A 408 -2.01 15.67 20.95
N ASN A 409 -2.77 14.94 21.77
CA ASN A 409 -3.79 15.54 22.64
C ASN A 409 -3.17 16.57 23.59
N ARG A 410 -2.02 16.26 24.18
CA ARG A 410 -1.30 17.22 25.02
C ARG A 410 -0.89 18.47 24.24
N ILE A 411 -0.38 18.33 23.02
CA ILE A 411 0.00 19.47 22.19
C ILE A 411 -1.17 20.40 21.93
N TYR A 412 -2.32 19.86 21.52
CA TYR A 412 -3.46 20.69 21.17
C TYR A 412 -4.28 21.18 22.37
N ASN A 413 -4.33 20.42 23.47
CA ASN A 413 -5.11 20.80 24.65
C ASN A 413 -4.30 21.64 25.65
N GLU A 414 -3.04 21.28 25.94
CA GLU A 414 -2.24 22.02 26.92
C GLU A 414 -1.54 23.22 26.29
N TYR A 415 -0.96 23.06 25.10
CA TYR A 415 -0.25 24.16 24.45
C TYR A 415 -1.13 24.97 23.49
N GLY A 416 -2.18 24.36 22.92
CA GLY A 416 -3.03 25.02 21.93
C GLY A 416 -3.86 26.19 22.46
N GLU A 417 -4.04 26.29 23.78
CA GLU A 417 -4.73 27.42 24.42
C GLU A 417 -3.86 28.69 24.46
N GLU A 418 -2.54 28.54 24.62
CA GLU A 418 -1.60 29.66 24.79
C GLU A 418 -0.72 29.93 23.55
N CYS A 419 -0.52 28.89 22.74
CA CYS A 419 0.41 28.86 21.62
C CYS A 419 -0.30 28.47 20.32
N ILE A 420 0.17 29.06 19.23
CA ILE A 420 -0.27 28.64 17.90
C ILE A 420 0.51 27.41 17.46
N VAL A 421 -0.20 26.34 17.09
CA VAL A 421 0.40 25.08 16.66
C VAL A 421 0.32 24.94 15.14
N PHE A 422 1.48 24.92 14.49
CA PHE A 422 1.61 24.62 13.07
C PHE A 422 1.87 23.14 12.86
N GLY A 423 0.90 22.43 12.27
CA GLY A 423 1.09 21.05 11.83
C GLY A 423 2.05 21.01 10.63
N PHE A 424 3.11 20.21 10.70
CA PHE A 424 3.92 19.88 9.52
C PHE A 424 3.78 18.40 9.17
N TYR A 425 4.52 17.96 8.16
CA TYR A 425 4.41 16.62 7.57
C TYR A 425 4.07 15.51 8.58
N ARG A 426 2.95 14.80 8.32
CA ARG A 426 2.47 13.69 9.14
C ARG A 426 2.42 14.03 10.64
N SER A 427 1.92 15.20 11.00
CA SER A 427 1.48 15.46 12.37
C SER A 427 0.23 14.66 12.66
N SER A 428 0.12 14.11 13.88
CA SER A 428 -1.09 13.43 14.31
C SER A 428 -2.18 14.45 14.60
N SER A 429 -2.83 14.95 13.56
CA SER A 429 -4.01 15.81 13.68
C SER A 429 -4.93 15.60 12.48
N LEU A 430 -6.24 15.69 12.72
CA LEU A 430 -7.23 15.52 11.66
C LEU A 430 -7.05 16.54 10.51
N PRO A 431 -6.89 17.85 10.76
CA PRO A 431 -6.66 18.82 9.69
C PRO A 431 -5.41 18.51 8.87
N MET A 432 -4.31 18.09 9.52
CA MET A 432 -3.07 17.77 8.78
C MET A 432 -3.22 16.50 7.92
N ALA A 433 -3.94 15.48 8.39
CA ALA A 433 -4.20 14.27 7.60
C ALA A 433 -4.99 14.59 6.32
N ILE A 434 -6.02 15.43 6.41
CA ILE A 434 -6.79 15.91 5.25
C ILE A 434 -5.91 16.79 4.35
N ARG A 435 -5.17 17.73 4.93
CA ARG A 435 -4.27 18.64 4.21
C ARG A 435 -3.20 17.89 3.44
N PHE A 436 -2.64 16.83 4.03
CA PHE A 436 -1.68 15.94 3.38
C PHE A 436 -2.32 15.24 2.17
N ALA A 437 -3.54 14.74 2.32
CA ALA A 437 -4.26 14.10 1.23
C ALA A 437 -4.63 15.06 0.09
N GLN A 438 -5.02 16.28 0.42
CA GLN A 438 -5.29 17.34 -0.55
C GLN A 438 -4.02 17.80 -1.28
N GLY A 439 -2.85 17.75 -0.62
CA GLY A 439 -1.55 18.05 -1.22
C GLY A 439 -1.13 17.09 -2.34
N HIS A 440 -1.68 15.87 -2.34
CA HIS A 440 -1.56 14.91 -3.45
C HIS A 440 -2.83 14.90 -4.33
N GLY A 441 -3.61 15.98 -4.19
CA GLY A 441 -4.91 16.26 -4.80
C GLY A 441 -4.86 17.46 -5.74
N ASN A 442 -6.03 18.04 -6.04
CA ASN A 442 -6.11 19.43 -6.43
C ASN A 442 -6.13 20.30 -5.16
N PHE A 443 -5.00 20.88 -4.81
CA PHE A 443 -4.85 21.69 -3.60
C PHE A 443 -5.95 22.75 -3.45
N LYS A 444 -6.42 23.34 -4.53
CA LYS A 444 -7.33 24.50 -4.46
C LYS A 444 -8.81 24.12 -4.42
N HIS A 445 -9.17 22.90 -4.84
CA HIS A 445 -10.58 22.54 -5.10
C HIS A 445 -11.46 22.58 -3.83
N TYR A 446 -11.02 21.90 -2.76
CA TYR A 446 -11.76 21.89 -1.48
C TYR A 446 -11.21 22.88 -0.44
N ALA A 447 -10.30 23.77 -0.84
CA ALA A 447 -9.58 24.64 0.08
C ALA A 447 -10.50 25.54 0.92
N LYS A 448 -11.51 26.17 0.30
CA LYS A 448 -12.47 27.03 1.00
C LYS A 448 -13.34 26.24 1.99
N VAL A 449 -13.92 25.14 1.55
CA VAL A 449 -14.75 24.24 2.39
C VAL A 449 -13.97 23.74 3.60
N LEU A 450 -12.70 23.36 3.40
CA LEU A 450 -11.85 22.89 4.49
C LEU A 450 -11.40 24.02 5.41
N LYS A 451 -11.18 25.24 4.90
CA LYS A 451 -10.91 26.42 5.72
C LYS A 451 -12.11 26.79 6.59
N GLU A 452 -13.32 26.73 6.06
CA GLU A 452 -14.55 26.97 6.81
C GLU A 452 -14.76 25.93 7.92
N LYS A 453 -14.45 24.65 7.63
CA LYS A 453 -14.60 23.56 8.61
C LYS A 453 -13.47 23.52 9.65
N TYR A 454 -12.28 23.96 9.29
CA TYR A 454 -11.09 23.96 10.16
C TYR A 454 -10.44 25.35 10.15
N PRO A 455 -11.11 26.39 10.70
CA PRO A 455 -10.66 27.77 10.61
C PRO A 455 -9.31 28.02 11.29
N GLU A 456 -9.02 27.32 12.38
CA GLU A 456 -7.76 27.47 13.14
C GLU A 456 -6.62 26.58 12.62
N ALA A 457 -6.87 25.78 11.57
CA ALA A 457 -5.85 24.88 11.05
C ALA A 457 -4.74 25.64 10.33
N LEU A 458 -3.54 25.49 10.85
CA LEU A 458 -2.32 26.10 10.34
C LEU A 458 -1.26 25.04 10.10
N PHE A 459 -0.53 25.22 9.02
CA PHE A 459 0.40 24.24 8.50
C PHE A 459 1.75 24.86 8.18
N PHE A 460 2.80 24.07 8.35
CA PHE A 460 4.12 24.38 7.84
C PHE A 460 4.57 23.32 6.84
N ASN A 461 4.93 23.75 5.62
CA ASN A 461 5.52 22.87 4.63
C ASN A 461 7.05 22.96 4.72
N PRO A 462 7.75 21.90 5.17
CA PRO A 462 9.20 21.93 5.36
C PRO A 462 9.99 21.98 4.05
N TRP A 463 9.39 21.54 2.94
CA TRP A 463 10.05 21.52 1.63
C TRP A 463 9.99 22.88 0.94
N HIS A 464 8.84 23.52 0.97
CA HIS A 464 8.65 24.86 0.38
C HIS A 464 8.95 25.99 1.37
N ARG A 465 9.14 25.66 2.65
CA ARG A 465 9.43 26.60 3.74
C ARG A 465 8.36 27.68 3.89
N VAL A 466 7.10 27.29 3.68
CA VAL A 466 5.95 28.18 3.77
C VAL A 466 5.02 27.78 4.90
N PHE A 467 4.45 28.80 5.52
CA PHE A 467 3.30 28.66 6.41
C PHE A 467 2.05 28.85 5.57
N SER A 468 1.05 28.00 5.80
CA SER A 468 -0.21 28.03 5.07
C SER A 468 -1.35 27.64 5.97
N ASN A 469 -2.56 28.01 5.60
CA ASN A 469 -3.78 27.34 6.05
C ASN A 469 -4.29 26.47 4.87
N PHE A 470 -5.59 26.16 4.81
CA PHE A 470 -6.16 25.44 3.68
C PHE A 470 -6.28 26.26 2.39
N ASP A 471 -6.53 27.58 2.47
CA ASP A 471 -6.87 28.43 1.33
C ASP A 471 -5.72 29.29 0.79
N LYS A 472 -4.72 29.60 1.62
CA LYS A 472 -3.64 30.51 1.26
C LYS A 472 -2.37 30.29 2.09
N ASN A 473 -1.28 30.83 1.58
CA ASN A 473 -0.07 31.04 2.36
C ASN A 473 -0.34 32.13 3.41
N VAL A 474 0.13 31.93 4.64
CA VAL A 474 -0.01 32.88 5.73
C VAL A 474 1.34 33.47 6.09
N MET A 475 1.39 34.78 6.25
CA MET A 475 2.59 35.41 6.79
C MET A 475 2.60 35.23 8.30
N LEU A 476 3.69 34.71 8.86
CA LEU A 476 3.84 34.53 10.31
C LEU A 476 3.47 35.79 11.09
N ARG A 477 3.88 36.99 10.63
CA ARG A 477 3.53 38.29 11.26
C ARG A 477 2.03 38.50 11.48
N GLN A 478 1.20 37.99 10.58
CA GLN A 478 -0.26 38.15 10.65
C GLN A 478 -0.90 37.18 11.63
N VAL A 479 -0.16 36.14 12.01
CA VAL A 479 -0.64 35.04 12.84
C VAL A 479 0.03 35.06 14.21
N VAL A 480 1.16 35.76 14.40
CA VAL A 480 1.84 35.83 15.70
C VAL A 480 0.90 36.41 16.76
N PRO A 481 0.54 35.64 17.80
CA PRO A 481 -0.32 36.12 18.85
C PRO A 481 0.43 37.12 19.73
N SER A 482 -0.32 37.92 20.50
CA SER A 482 0.24 38.83 21.51
C SER A 482 1.14 38.12 22.52
N SER A 483 0.90 36.81 22.77
CA SER A 483 1.68 35.94 23.64
C SER A 483 3.06 35.55 23.07
N GLY A 484 3.27 35.68 21.75
CA GLY A 484 4.52 35.33 21.08
C GLY A 484 4.84 33.83 21.00
N CYS A 485 3.99 32.94 21.53
CA CYS A 485 4.26 31.51 21.51
C CYS A 485 3.81 30.84 20.21
N MET A 486 4.75 30.23 19.49
CA MET A 486 4.48 29.46 18.28
C MET A 486 5.19 28.11 18.33
N LEU A 487 4.45 27.06 18.00
CA LEU A 487 4.90 25.68 18.03
C LEU A 487 4.77 25.04 16.64
N MET A 488 5.64 24.07 16.38
CA MET A 488 5.58 23.21 15.20
C MET A 488 5.54 21.76 15.62
N TYR A 489 4.61 21.00 15.05
CA TYR A 489 4.34 19.62 15.42
C TYR A 489 4.20 18.73 14.18
N GLY A 490 4.90 17.59 14.14
CA GLY A 490 4.91 16.68 13.00
C GLY A 490 6.04 15.66 13.03
N SER A 491 6.25 14.93 11.93
CA SER A 491 7.28 13.89 11.81
C SER A 491 8.21 14.09 10.60
N ALA A 492 9.29 13.30 10.57
CA ALA A 492 10.27 13.14 9.48
C ALA A 492 11.13 14.35 9.07
N ALA A 493 10.82 15.57 9.50
CA ALA A 493 11.71 16.72 9.32
C ALA A 493 12.60 16.93 10.57
N SER A 494 13.90 17.11 10.37
CA SER A 494 14.75 17.75 11.37
C SER A 494 14.96 19.19 10.95
N PHE A 495 14.61 20.11 11.84
CA PHE A 495 14.84 21.54 11.66
C PHE A 495 16.08 22.02 12.41
N GLU A 496 16.74 21.12 13.14
CA GLU A 496 18.00 21.40 13.84
C GLU A 496 19.08 21.79 12.81
N GLY A 497 19.69 22.96 13.00
CA GLY A 497 20.68 23.50 12.06
C GLY A 497 20.09 24.19 10.82
N SER A 498 18.78 24.43 10.77
CA SER A 498 18.15 25.20 9.70
C SER A 498 18.52 26.68 9.76
N ASP A 499 19.09 27.21 8.67
CA ASP A 499 19.36 28.65 8.52
C ASP A 499 18.10 29.52 8.34
N TYR A 500 16.95 28.90 8.04
CA TYR A 500 15.70 29.60 7.71
C TYR A 500 14.73 29.69 8.89
N LEU A 501 14.80 28.74 9.83
CA LEU A 501 13.90 28.68 10.97
C LEU A 501 14.70 28.22 12.19
N LYS A 502 14.87 29.13 13.16
CA LYS A 502 15.50 28.77 14.43
C LYS A 502 14.43 28.25 15.38
N VAL A 503 14.51 26.95 15.59
CA VAL A 503 13.64 26.22 16.49
C VAL A 503 14.41 25.64 17.66
N GLU A 504 13.71 25.45 18.77
CA GLU A 504 14.15 24.67 19.92
C GLU A 504 13.29 23.41 19.98
N LYS A 505 13.92 22.25 19.96
CA LYS A 505 13.20 20.99 20.16
C LYS A 505 12.75 20.91 21.61
N MET A 506 11.44 20.80 21.82
CA MET A 506 10.85 20.66 23.15
C MET A 506 10.73 19.19 23.55
N GLU A 507 10.14 18.39 22.67
CA GLU A 507 9.82 16.99 22.97
C GLU A 507 9.80 16.13 21.70
N GLN A 508 9.94 14.81 21.86
CA GLN A 508 9.77 13.84 20.78
C GLN A 508 9.19 12.52 21.31
N VAL A 509 8.20 11.99 20.59
CA VAL A 509 7.58 10.68 20.86
C VAL A 509 7.49 9.89 19.56
N HIS A 510 8.08 8.70 19.51
CA HIS A 510 8.04 7.75 18.36
C HIS A 510 8.33 8.34 16.97
N GLY A 511 9.09 9.43 16.88
CA GLY A 511 9.46 10.09 15.63
C GLY A 511 8.64 11.35 15.30
N GLU A 512 7.57 11.61 16.06
CA GLU A 512 6.89 12.91 16.07
C GLU A 512 7.61 13.86 17.01
N LYS A 513 7.80 15.10 16.59
CA LYS A 513 8.61 16.10 17.28
C LYS A 513 7.80 17.38 17.48
N LEU A 514 7.98 17.98 18.66
CA LEU A 514 7.49 19.30 18.99
C LEU A 514 8.65 20.28 19.03
N TYR A 515 8.49 21.39 18.32
CA TYR A 515 9.48 22.45 18.21
C TYR A 515 8.85 23.78 18.63
N ARG A 516 9.56 24.57 19.43
CA ARG A 516 9.24 25.98 19.68
C ARG A 516 9.95 26.85 18.65
N ILE A 517 9.22 27.74 18.00
CA ILE A 517 9.83 28.73 17.10
C ILE A 517 10.39 29.86 17.97
N LYS A 518 11.71 30.01 18.01
CA LYS A 518 12.38 31.05 18.83
C LYS A 518 12.37 32.40 18.13
N PHE A 519 12.71 32.40 16.84
CA PHE A 519 12.69 33.59 16.00
C PHE A 519 12.77 33.21 14.53
N THR A 520 12.06 33.97 13.71
CA THR A 520 12.26 34.00 12.27
C THR A 520 13.11 35.21 11.96
N THR A 521 14.22 35.07 11.24
CA THR A 521 14.87 36.26 10.66
C THR A 521 13.88 36.86 9.67
N LEU A 522 13.25 37.97 10.05
CA LEU A 522 12.10 38.56 9.39
C LEU A 522 12.32 38.79 7.89
N ASP A 523 13.53 39.19 7.51
CA ASP A 523 13.92 39.40 6.11
C ASP A 523 14.02 38.09 5.31
N LYS A 524 14.50 37.01 5.92
CA LYS A 524 14.58 35.71 5.24
C LYS A 524 13.21 35.07 5.09
N ALA A 525 12.35 35.14 6.11
CA ALA A 525 10.98 34.62 6.04
C ALA A 525 10.15 35.37 4.99
N HIS A 526 10.29 36.71 4.92
CA HIS A 526 9.66 37.52 3.87
C HIS A 526 10.22 37.18 2.49
N LYS A 527 11.55 37.06 2.34
CA LYS A 527 12.18 36.63 1.08
C LYS A 527 11.69 35.24 0.63
N TYR A 528 11.53 34.29 1.54
CA TYR A 528 10.98 32.97 1.20
C TYR A 528 9.49 33.01 0.85
N TYR A 529 8.70 33.86 1.52
CA TYR A 529 7.32 34.09 1.14
C TYR A 529 7.22 34.66 -0.29
N LEU A 530 8.04 35.65 -0.64
CA LEU A 530 8.10 36.20 -2.00
C LEU A 530 8.55 35.15 -3.02
N ILE A 531 9.58 34.36 -2.70
CA ILE A 531 10.00 33.23 -3.55
C ILE A 531 8.85 32.24 -3.72
N ALA A 532 8.12 31.91 -2.65
CA ALA A 532 7.01 30.98 -2.73
C ALA A 532 5.83 31.53 -3.54
N MET A 533 5.54 32.83 -3.46
CA MET A 533 4.56 33.49 -4.31
C MET A 533 4.96 33.42 -5.79
N VAL A 534 6.23 33.72 -6.10
CA VAL A 534 6.76 33.58 -7.46
C VAL A 534 6.68 32.12 -7.93
N LEU A 535 7.03 31.16 -7.07
CA LEU A 535 6.91 29.74 -7.39
C LEU A 535 5.45 29.30 -7.56
N GLU A 536 4.51 29.88 -6.82
CA GLU A 536 3.08 29.57 -6.95
C GLU A 536 2.50 30.16 -8.25
N GLU A 537 2.97 31.34 -8.66
CA GLU A 537 2.68 31.93 -9.98
C GLU A 537 3.35 31.14 -11.11
N GLU A 538 4.57 30.65 -10.92
CA GLU A 538 5.26 29.81 -11.91
C GLU A 538 4.74 28.36 -11.95
N GLU A 539 4.17 27.81 -10.87
CA GLU A 539 3.49 26.51 -10.87
C GLU A 539 2.18 26.53 -11.68
N ILE A 540 1.65 27.72 -12.00
CA ILE A 540 0.62 27.88 -13.06
C ILE A 540 1.22 27.49 -14.43
N TYR A 541 2.52 27.65 -14.63
CA TYR A 541 3.25 27.30 -15.85
C TYR A 541 3.99 25.94 -15.79
N ILE A 542 4.42 25.47 -14.61
CA ILE A 542 5.12 24.20 -14.45
C ILE A 542 4.24 23.22 -13.67
N LYS A 543 3.58 22.33 -14.41
CA LYS A 543 2.81 21.20 -13.86
C LYS A 543 3.71 20.28 -13.00
N ARG A 544 3.65 20.49 -11.68
CA ARG A 544 3.89 19.58 -10.52
C ARG A 544 5.12 19.85 -9.63
N PRO A 545 4.97 19.63 -8.31
CA PRO A 545 6.05 19.27 -7.40
C PRO A 545 6.39 17.78 -7.59
N THR A 546 7.63 17.49 -7.96
CA THR A 546 8.18 16.12 -7.81
C THR A 546 9.07 16.10 -6.58
N PHE A 547 8.72 15.23 -5.63
CA PHE A 547 9.24 15.09 -4.25
C PHE A 547 10.75 14.81 -4.09
N MET A 548 11.57 14.95 -5.15
CA MET A 548 13.00 14.63 -5.09
C MET A 548 13.95 15.57 -5.85
N HIS A 549 13.46 16.68 -6.43
CA HIS A 549 14.30 17.57 -7.24
C HIS A 549 14.17 19.04 -6.81
N PHE A 550 14.85 19.43 -5.73
CA PHE A 550 14.81 20.83 -5.25
C PHE A 550 16.18 21.51 -5.08
N ASN A 551 17.26 20.92 -5.60
CA ASN A 551 18.56 21.61 -5.64
C ASN A 551 18.73 22.58 -6.84
N ARG A 552 17.84 22.57 -7.84
CA ARG A 552 18.01 23.38 -9.07
C ARG A 552 17.29 24.74 -9.06
N SER A 553 16.14 24.87 -8.41
CA SER A 553 15.39 26.14 -8.39
C SER A 553 16.13 27.27 -7.64
N ILE A 554 17.06 26.90 -6.75
CA ILE A 554 17.94 27.84 -6.04
C ILE A 554 19.02 28.44 -6.96
N LEU A 555 19.42 27.74 -8.03
CA LEU A 555 20.42 28.23 -8.99
C LEU A 555 19.84 29.24 -9.98
N VAL A 556 18.58 29.08 -10.40
CA VAL A 556 17.91 30.03 -11.31
C VAL A 556 17.63 31.35 -10.58
N VAL A 557 17.18 31.29 -9.32
CA VAL A 557 16.98 32.50 -8.50
C VAL A 557 18.31 33.17 -8.12
N ARG A 558 19.41 32.41 -7.94
CA ARG A 558 20.76 33.00 -7.77
C ARG A 558 21.26 33.70 -9.03
N GLY A 559 20.97 33.17 -10.22
CA GLY A 559 21.33 33.80 -11.51
C GLY A 559 20.54 35.07 -11.81
N LEU A 560 19.26 35.14 -11.42
CA LEU A 560 18.45 36.36 -11.53
C LEU A 560 18.87 37.42 -10.50
N MET A 561 19.34 37.03 -9.32
CA MET A 561 19.82 37.97 -8.30
C MET A 561 21.23 38.52 -8.55
N SER A 562 22.08 37.83 -9.32
CA SER A 562 23.38 38.39 -9.75
C SER A 562 23.27 39.32 -10.96
N MET A 563 22.09 39.41 -11.60
CA MET A 563 21.84 40.31 -12.74
C MET A 563 21.16 41.63 -12.35
N GLN A 564 20.92 41.87 -11.06
CA GLN A 564 20.37 43.14 -10.54
C GLN A 564 21.37 43.95 -9.70
N SER A 565 22.65 43.57 -9.72
CA SER A 565 23.73 44.31 -9.06
C SER A 565 24.84 44.78 -10.02
N ASP A 566 24.51 44.91 -11.31
CA ASP A 566 25.30 45.64 -12.31
C ASP A 566 24.42 46.73 -12.94
#